data_AF-A0A7W5FRQ3-F1
#
_entry.id   AF-A0A7W5FRQ3-F1
#
_cell.length_a   1.000
_cell.length_b   1.000
_cell.length_c   1.000
_cell.angle_alpha   90.00
_cell.angle_beta   90.00
_cell.angle_gamma   90.00
#
_symmetry.space_group_name_H-M   'P 1'
#
loop_
_entity.id
_entity.type
_entity.pdbx_description
1 polymer ?
#
loop_
_entity_poly.entity_id
_entity_poly.type
_entity_poly.pdbx_seq_one_letter_code
_entity_poly.pdbx_strand_id
1 'polypeptide(L)'
;MIYEITYNGGQLPEQDKFRKDYFEYAMIYDSETAVHYRYYDSIRVDESTAEENKVTVLITVSIETTTHSLALGLQKENQVWKLDIYDLIKENINKASKSKTG
;
A
#
# COMPACT_ATOMS: atom_id res chain seq x y z
N MET A 1 5.23 3.79 12.78
CA MET A 1 3.92 3.14 12.62
C MET A 1 3.84 2.36 11.31
N ILE A 2 4.09 2.97 10.14
CA ILE A 2 4.02 2.28 8.83
C ILE A 2 4.89 1.01 8.72
N TYR A 3 6.09 1.01 9.30
CA TYR A 3 6.98 -0.18 9.35
C TYR A 3 6.31 -1.40 9.99
N GLU A 4 5.65 -1.23 11.15
CA GLU A 4 5.07 -2.34 11.92
C GLU A 4 3.87 -2.99 11.23
N ILE A 5 3.14 -2.18 10.43
CA ILE A 5 1.95 -2.60 9.70
C ILE A 5 2.26 -3.04 8.26
N THR A 6 3.53 -2.97 7.84
CA THR A 6 3.97 -3.45 6.52
C THR A 6 4.39 -4.91 6.65
N TYR A 7 3.96 -5.73 5.70
CA TYR A 7 4.33 -7.14 5.64
C TYR A 7 5.84 -7.28 5.50
N ASN A 8 6.48 -8.05 6.39
CA ASN A 8 7.93 -8.17 6.35
C ASN A 8 8.37 -9.15 5.27
N GLY A 9 7.85 -10.38 5.33
CA GLY A 9 8.20 -11.44 4.37
C GLY A 9 9.71 -11.73 4.29
N GLY A 10 10.49 -11.29 5.29
CA GLY A 10 11.96 -11.35 5.30
C GLY A 10 12.65 -10.34 4.36
N GLN A 11 11.94 -9.35 3.83
CA GLN A 11 12.47 -8.42 2.81
C GLN A 11 12.61 -6.97 3.30
N LEU A 12 12.00 -6.60 4.43
CA LEU A 12 12.09 -5.22 4.91
C LEU A 12 13.51 -4.90 5.36
N PRO A 13 14.03 -3.72 5.00
CA PRO A 13 15.31 -3.26 5.52
C PRO A 13 15.15 -2.89 7.00
N GLU A 14 16.26 -2.49 7.61
CA GLU A 14 16.21 -1.91 8.95
C GLU A 14 15.24 -0.72 9.01
N GLN A 15 14.60 -0.56 10.17
CA GLN A 15 13.47 0.34 10.36
C GLN A 15 13.76 1.77 9.90
N ASP A 16 14.96 2.30 10.16
CA ASP A 16 15.34 3.66 9.77
C ASP A 16 15.49 3.81 8.26
N LYS A 17 16.08 2.80 7.60
CA LYS A 17 16.17 2.79 6.13
C LYS A 17 14.78 2.70 5.51
N PHE A 18 13.93 1.81 6.00
CA PHE A 18 12.56 1.69 5.50
C PHE A 18 11.80 3.01 5.62
N ARG A 19 11.86 3.66 6.79
CA ARG A 19 11.17 4.93 7.02
C ARG A 19 11.65 6.01 6.07
N LYS A 20 12.96 6.12 5.87
CA LYS A 20 13.53 7.06 4.90
C LYS A 20 13.00 6.80 3.50
N ASP A 21 13.09 5.55 3.04
CA ASP A 21 12.65 5.16 1.71
C ASP A 21 11.14 5.39 1.53
N TYR A 22 10.32 5.10 2.53
CA TYR A 22 8.88 5.39 2.53
C TYR A 22 8.60 6.90 2.40
N PHE A 23 9.25 7.72 3.22
CA PHE A 23 9.04 9.18 3.21
C PHE A 23 9.46 9.81 1.88
N GLU A 24 10.54 9.32 1.28
CA GLU A 24 11.07 9.86 0.02
C GLU A 24 10.28 9.38 -1.20
N TYR A 25 9.79 8.13 -1.22
CA TYR A 25 9.30 7.49 -2.44
C TYR A 25 7.82 7.06 -2.42
N ALA A 26 7.12 7.11 -1.28
CA ALA A 26 5.73 6.65 -1.18
C ALA A 26 4.79 7.62 -0.44
N MET A 27 5.29 8.40 0.53
CA MET A 27 4.44 9.23 1.40
C MET A 27 3.53 10.20 0.61
N ILE A 28 4.02 10.80 -0.47
CA ILE A 28 3.21 11.75 -1.26
C ILE A 28 1.98 11.05 -1.86
N TYR A 29 2.20 9.90 -2.51
CA TYR A 29 1.12 9.10 -3.09
C TYR A 29 0.12 8.64 -2.04
N ASP A 30 0.59 8.14 -0.89
CA ASP A 30 -0.28 7.72 0.21
C ASP A 30 -1.07 8.91 0.80
N SER A 31 -0.46 10.09 0.88
CA SER A 31 -1.11 11.30 1.38
C SER A 31 -2.23 11.76 0.45
N GLU A 32 -1.99 11.74 -0.86
CA GLU A 32 -3.02 12.02 -1.87
C GLU A 32 -4.15 10.99 -1.79
N THR A 33 -3.80 9.70 -1.71
CA THR A 33 -4.76 8.60 -1.58
C THR A 33 -5.63 8.77 -0.33
N ALA A 34 -5.03 9.10 0.81
CA ALA A 34 -5.74 9.33 2.06
C ALA A 34 -6.70 10.53 2.01
N VAL A 35 -6.45 11.52 1.14
CA VAL A 35 -7.39 12.62 0.89
C VAL A 35 -8.56 12.16 0.00
N HIS A 36 -8.28 11.47 -1.10
CA HIS A 36 -9.30 11.03 -2.06
C HIS A 36 -10.27 10.00 -1.47
N TYR A 37 -9.77 9.09 -0.64
CA TYR A 37 -10.56 7.99 -0.07
C TYR A 37 -10.97 8.22 1.39
N ARG A 38 -10.87 9.45 1.90
CA ARG A 38 -11.22 9.78 3.29
C ARG A 38 -12.68 9.49 3.63
N TYR A 39 -13.57 9.76 2.67
CA TYR A 39 -15.02 9.61 2.80
C TYR A 39 -15.50 8.46 1.92
N TYR A 40 -14.92 7.27 2.14
CA TYR A 40 -15.31 6.05 1.44
C TYR A 40 -16.75 5.64 1.78
N ASP A 41 -17.43 5.06 0.79
CA ASP A 41 -18.76 4.47 0.96
C ASP A 41 -18.65 3.01 1.41
N SER A 42 -17.58 2.31 1.03
CA SER A 42 -17.36 0.94 1.47
C SER A 42 -15.89 0.52 1.53
N ILE A 43 -15.63 -0.42 2.45
CA ILE A 43 -14.40 -1.21 2.52
C ILE A 43 -14.83 -2.67 2.48
N ARG A 44 -14.34 -3.43 1.51
CA ARG A 44 -14.72 -4.84 1.31
C ARG A 44 -13.51 -5.68 0.93
N VAL A 45 -13.53 -6.94 1.34
CA VAL A 45 -12.61 -7.95 0.80
C VAL A 45 -13.04 -8.29 -0.62
N ASP A 46 -12.07 -8.32 -1.54
CA ASP A 46 -12.26 -8.94 -2.84
C ASP A 46 -12.07 -10.46 -2.71
N GLU A 47 -13.19 -11.16 -2.52
CA GLU A 47 -13.25 -12.61 -2.35
C GLU A 47 -12.60 -13.38 -3.51
N SER A 48 -12.48 -12.77 -4.70
CA SER A 48 -11.80 -13.41 -5.85
C SER A 48 -10.29 -13.51 -5.66
N THR A 49 -9.72 -12.72 -4.74
CA THR A 49 -8.29 -12.68 -4.41
C THR A 49 -7.98 -13.28 -3.04
N ALA A 50 -9.00 -13.77 -2.34
CA ALA A 50 -8.87 -14.25 -0.96
C ALA A 50 -8.23 -15.64 -0.94
N GLU A 51 -7.03 -15.70 -0.36
CA GLU A 51 -6.30 -16.92 -0.01
C GLU A 51 -6.09 -16.96 1.51
N GLU A 52 -5.61 -18.08 2.06
CA GLU A 52 -5.44 -18.27 3.51
C GLU A 52 -4.63 -17.13 4.17
N ASN A 53 -3.60 -16.65 3.49
CA ASN A 53 -2.66 -15.66 4.02
C ASN A 53 -2.50 -14.42 3.12
N LYS A 54 -3.36 -14.25 2.12
CA LYS A 54 -3.31 -13.11 1.20
C LYS A 54 -4.71 -12.67 0.82
N VAL A 55 -4.95 -11.38 0.75
CA VAL A 55 -6.25 -10.83 0.34
C VAL A 55 -6.09 -9.44 -0.23
N THR A 56 -6.98 -9.03 -1.13
CA THR A 56 -7.13 -7.65 -1.56
C THR A 56 -8.33 -7.02 -0.87
N VAL A 57 -8.15 -5.83 -0.33
CA VAL A 57 -9.22 -4.99 0.19
C VAL A 57 -9.50 -3.87 -0.80
N LEU A 58 -10.76 -3.70 -1.16
CA LEU A 58 -11.25 -2.61 -2.00
C LEU A 58 -11.84 -1.52 -1.12
N ILE A 59 -11.30 -0.31 -1.24
CA ILE A 59 -11.86 0.92 -0.66
C ILE A 59 -12.53 1.69 -1.79
N THR A 60 -13.84 1.86 -1.71
CA THR A 60 -14.64 2.46 -2.78
C THR A 60 -15.23 3.79 -2.34
N VAL A 61 -15.13 4.79 -3.23
CA VAL A 61 -15.77 6.10 -3.15
C VAL A 61 -16.66 6.27 -4.38
N SER A 62 -17.89 6.73 -4.17
CA SER A 62 -18.89 7.05 -5.17
C SER A 62 -19.29 8.52 -5.03
N ILE A 63 -18.97 9.33 -6.04
CA ILE A 63 -19.32 10.75 -6.11
C ILE A 63 -20.25 10.94 -7.30
N GLU A 64 -21.48 11.35 -7.01
CA GLU A 64 -22.56 11.48 -8.00
C GLU A 64 -22.74 10.18 -8.82
N THR A 65 -22.33 10.20 -10.09
CA THR A 65 -22.45 9.06 -11.01
C THR A 65 -21.14 8.29 -11.20
N THR A 66 -20.04 8.75 -10.59
CA THR A 66 -18.72 8.15 -10.76
C THR A 66 -18.32 7.35 -9.53
N THR A 67 -17.80 6.14 -9.75
CA THR A 67 -17.29 5.27 -8.67
C THR A 67 -15.81 4.97 -8.91
N HIS A 68 -15.01 5.18 -7.87
CA HIS A 68 -13.57 4.89 -7.84
C HIS A 68 -13.28 3.89 -6.74
N SER A 69 -12.39 2.94 -7.01
CA SER A 69 -11.94 1.95 -6.03
C SER A 69 -10.42 1.93 -5.95
N LEU A 70 -9.90 1.93 -4.73
CA LEU A 70 -8.51 1.64 -4.41
C LEU A 70 -8.40 0.17 -3.98
N ALA A 71 -7.49 -0.57 -4.59
CA ALA A 71 -7.16 -1.93 -4.19
C ALA A 71 -5.89 -1.93 -3.31
N LEU A 72 -5.99 -2.51 -2.11
CA LEU A 72 -4.89 -2.65 -1.16
C LEU A 72 -4.62 -4.13 -0.89
N GLY A 73 -3.41 -4.58 -1.21
CA GLY A 73 -2.95 -5.93 -0.88
C GLY A 73 -2.63 -6.06 0.62
N LEU A 74 -3.12 -7.12 1.22
CA LEU A 74 -2.79 -7.53 2.58
C LEU A 74 -2.20 -8.95 2.56
N GLN A 75 -1.17 -9.17 3.36
CA GLN A 75 -0.61 -10.48 3.63
C GLN A 75 -0.60 -10.74 5.14
N LYS A 76 -0.80 -12.00 5.53
CA LYS A 76 -0.88 -12.42 6.92
C LYS A 76 0.49 -12.80 7.45
N GLU A 77 0.91 -12.18 8.56
CA GLU A 77 2.15 -12.48 9.26
C GLU A 77 1.86 -12.60 10.76
N ASN A 78 2.19 -13.74 11.37
CA ASN A 78 1.94 -14.00 12.80
C ASN A 78 0.48 -13.73 13.22
N GLN A 79 -0.47 -14.19 12.40
CA GLN A 79 -1.93 -13.98 12.56
C GLN A 79 -2.40 -12.52 12.42
N VAL A 80 -1.54 -11.58 12.03
CA VAL A 80 -1.89 -10.18 11.78
C VAL A 80 -1.86 -9.90 10.28
N TRP A 81 -2.91 -9.29 9.75
CA TRP A 81 -2.93 -8.79 8.37
C TRP A 81 -2.12 -7.51 8.26
N LYS A 82 -1.18 -7.48 7.32
CA LYS A 82 -0.23 -6.38 7.10
C LYS A 82 -0.24 -5.94 5.65
N LEU A 83 0.06 -4.68 5.42
CA LEU A 83 0.11 -4.04 4.10
C LEU A 83 1.25 -4.58 3.25
N ASP A 84 0.92 -5.02 2.04
CA ASP A 84 1.89 -5.48 1.05
C ASP A 84 2.32 -4.32 0.13
N ILE A 85 3.05 -3.35 0.72
CA ILE A 85 3.40 -2.09 0.04
C ILE A 85 4.88 -1.94 -0.27
N TYR A 86 5.74 -2.83 0.23
CA TYR A 86 7.19 -2.65 0.07
C TYR A 86 7.65 -2.80 -1.38
N ASP A 87 6.99 -3.66 -2.16
CA ASP A 87 7.26 -3.78 -3.59
C ASP A 87 7.00 -2.48 -4.35
N LEU A 88 5.92 -1.76 -4.02
CA LEU A 88 5.63 -0.44 -4.58
C LEU A 88 6.74 0.59 -4.25
N ILE A 89 7.24 0.59 -3.01
CA ILE A 89 8.34 1.47 -2.60
C ILE A 89 9.60 1.14 -3.43
N LYS A 90 9.94 -0.14 -3.59
CA LYS A 90 11.08 -0.58 -4.42
C LYS A 90 10.93 -0.13 -5.88
N GLU A 91 9.74 -0.25 -6.45
CA GLU A 91 9.46 0.24 -7.81
C GLU A 91 9.66 1.75 -7.94
N ASN A 92 9.20 2.53 -6.97
CA ASN A 92 9.35 4.00 -7.00
C ASN A 92 10.81 4.43 -6.86
N ILE A 93 11.59 3.74 -6.01
CA ILE A 93 13.06 3.92 -5.93
C ILE A 93 13.71 3.66 -7.29
N ASN A 94 13.34 2.55 -7.95
CA ASN A 94 13.88 2.19 -9.25
C ASN A 94 13.54 3.22 -10.33
N LYS A 95 12.31 3.74 -10.34
CA LYS A 95 11.88 4.81 -11.26
C LYS A 95 12.68 6.09 -11.04
N ALA A 96 12.82 6.52 -9.78
CA ALA A 96 13.57 7.73 -9.42
C ALA A 96 15.07 7.62 -9.71
N SER A 97 15.64 6.41 -9.64
CA SER A 97 17.04 6.16 -9.98
C SER A 97 17.28 6.29 -11.48
N LYS A 98 16.36 5.79 -12.32
CA LYS A 98 16.44 5.89 -13.78
C LYS A 98 16.30 7.33 -14.29
N SER A 99 15.49 8.17 -13.64
CA SER A 99 15.31 9.57 -14.04
C SER A 99 16.52 10.46 -13.74
N LYS A 100 17.43 10.05 -12.83
CA LYS A 100 18.66 10.78 -12.49
C LYS A 100 19.82 10.49 -13.44
N THR A 101 19.70 9.46 -14.28
CA THR A 101 20.74 9.02 -15.24
C THR A 101 20.42 9.38 -16.70
N GLY A 102 19.34 10.12 -16.95
CA GLY A 102 18.90 10.55 -18.27
C GLY A 102 19.10 12.04 -18.53
#